data_AF-A0A023FHS1-F1
#
_entry.id   AF-A0A023FHS1-F1
#
_cell.length_a   1.000
_cell.length_b   1.000
_cell.length_c   1.000
_cell.angle_alpha   90.00
_cell.angle_beta   90.00
_cell.angle_gamma   90.00
#
_symmetry.space_group_name_H-M   'P 1'
#
loop_
_entity.id
_entity.type
_entity.pdbx_description
1 polymer ?
#
loop_
_entity_poly.entity_id
_entity_poly.type
_entity_poly.pdbx_seq_one_letter_code
_entity_poly.pdbx_strand_id
1 'polypeptide(L)'
;MFDLLLDIATSTPVQYSQPHSSSSEVLSQLTSNACACLLSLVVATGDTSKMLCAAAALLMSPRSLTAKEIPMPSILVALQKSVQAVLLGKVQRPSWLTHGIPRAAHCGTFSLHLPKSSHFAKHVLQSQCTIASDGKFLYLFRQGVLYKLGTGFGGTVKGELIASQQLDGTGWIGVVQDYLYIHHSLGRINEFL
;
A
#
# COMPACT_ATOMS: atom_id res chain seq x y z
N MET A 1 9.92 19.64 21.33
CA MET A 1 9.07 19.22 20.18
C MET A 1 9.26 17.75 19.86
N PHE A 2 10.50 17.27 19.66
CA PHE A 2 10.80 15.85 19.43
C PHE A 2 10.22 14.95 20.54
N ASP A 3 10.54 15.22 21.81
CA ASP A 3 10.10 14.37 22.94
C ASP A 3 8.58 14.29 23.07
N LEU A 4 7.88 15.39 22.79
CA LEU A 4 6.42 15.45 22.82
C LEU A 4 5.78 14.60 21.70
N LEU A 5 6.34 14.64 20.48
CA LEU A 5 5.87 13.78 19.39
C LEU A 5 6.19 12.31 19.66
N LEU A 6 7.33 12.03 20.29
CA LEU A 6 7.75 10.68 20.67
C LEU A 6 6.82 10.10 21.73
N ASP A 7 6.46 10.90 22.73
CA ASP A 7 5.53 10.50 23.79
C ASP A 7 4.13 10.23 23.21
N ILE A 8 3.60 11.11 22.37
CA ILE A 8 2.30 10.89 21.71
C ILE A 8 2.34 9.67 20.78
N ALA A 9 3.42 9.48 20.01
CA ALA A 9 3.57 8.34 19.10
C ALA A 9 3.68 6.99 19.84
N THR A 10 4.24 6.98 21.05
CA THR A 10 4.42 5.77 21.86
C THR A 10 3.31 5.55 22.88
N SER A 11 2.45 6.56 23.09
CA SER A 11 1.34 6.48 24.03
C SER A 11 0.39 5.32 23.71
N THR A 12 0.28 4.38 24.65
CA THR A 12 -0.70 3.30 24.57
C THR A 12 -2.09 3.88 24.82
N PRO A 13 -3.05 3.77 23.88
CA PRO A 13 -4.44 4.05 24.21
C PRO A 13 -4.86 3.02 25.26
N VAL A 14 -5.20 3.51 26.46
CA VAL A 14 -5.77 2.68 27.52
C VAL A 14 -7.08 2.10 26.98
N GLN A 15 -7.10 0.80 26.69
CA GLN A 15 -8.31 0.09 26.29
C GLN A 15 -9.25 0.01 27.50
N TYR A 16 -9.98 1.09 27.77
CA TYR A 16 -11.26 0.94 28.45
C TYR A 16 -12.20 0.27 27.45
N SER A 17 -12.66 -0.91 27.85
CA SER A 17 -13.64 -1.76 27.17
C SER A 17 -14.95 -1.03 26.92
N GLN A 18 -15.00 -0.22 25.87
CA GLN A 18 -16.20 0.36 25.29
C GLN A 18 -16.02 0.36 23.76
N PRO A 19 -16.85 -0.39 23.00
CA PRO A 19 -16.75 -0.42 21.56
C PRO A 19 -17.39 0.86 20.99
N HIS A 20 -16.65 1.56 20.11
CA HIS A 20 -17.14 2.66 19.25
C HIS A 20 -17.53 3.98 19.95
N SER A 21 -16.58 4.65 20.61
CA SER A 21 -16.68 6.09 20.84
C SER A 21 -15.86 6.87 19.80
N SER A 22 -16.43 7.94 19.25
CA SER A 22 -15.75 8.87 18.31
C SER A 22 -14.40 9.39 18.85
N SER A 23 -14.24 9.44 20.17
CA SER A 23 -12.98 9.79 20.84
C SER A 23 -11.83 8.82 20.57
N SER A 24 -12.11 7.53 20.40
CA SER A 24 -11.09 6.50 20.14
C SER A 24 -10.50 6.65 18.73
N GLU A 25 -11.33 6.97 17.74
CA GLU A 25 -10.89 7.22 16.36
C GLU A 25 -10.04 8.50 16.26
N VAL A 26 -10.44 9.58 16.95
CA VAL A 26 -9.69 10.84 16.98
C VAL A 26 -8.32 10.64 17.61
N LEU A 27 -8.25 9.94 18.75
CA LEU A 27 -6.96 9.62 19.39
C LEU A 27 -6.10 8.75 18.46
N SER A 28 -6.73 7.84 17.72
CA SER A 28 -6.04 7.01 16.75
C SER A 28 -5.41 7.81 15.62
N GLN A 29 -6.16 8.71 15.00
CA GLN A 29 -5.66 9.61 13.96
C GLN A 29 -4.55 10.52 14.48
N LEU A 30 -4.70 11.03 15.71
CA LEU A 30 -3.67 11.87 16.35
C LEU A 30 -2.35 11.11 16.51
N THR A 31 -2.38 9.87 17.01
CA THR A 31 -1.17 9.04 17.14
C THR A 31 -0.50 8.77 15.79
N SER A 32 -1.28 8.46 14.75
CA SER A 32 -0.76 8.22 13.40
C SER A 32 -0.11 9.48 12.80
N ASN A 33 -0.77 10.63 12.93
CA ASN A 33 -0.25 11.91 12.46
C ASN A 33 0.99 12.35 13.27
N ALA A 34 1.02 12.09 14.58
CA ALA A 34 2.20 12.34 15.40
C ALA A 34 3.40 11.51 14.95
N CYS A 35 3.19 10.23 14.59
CA CYS A 35 4.24 9.38 14.01
C CYS A 35 4.77 9.94 12.69
N ALA A 36 3.87 10.35 11.79
CA ALA A 36 4.26 10.95 10.51
C ALA A 36 5.02 12.28 10.71
N CYS A 37 4.59 13.12 11.63
CA CYS A 37 5.28 14.36 11.99
C CYS A 37 6.64 14.10 12.63
N LEU A 38 6.75 13.10 13.51
CA LEU A 38 8.02 12.68 14.13
C LEU A 38 9.01 12.23 13.06
N LEU A 39 8.59 11.34 12.14
CA LEU A 39 9.39 10.90 11.00
C LEU A 39 9.80 12.07 10.11
N SER A 40 8.88 13.00 9.83
CA SER A 40 9.18 14.20 9.06
C SER A 40 10.25 15.05 9.74
N LEU A 41 10.11 15.26 11.05
CA LEU A 41 11.01 16.08 11.85
C LEU A 41 12.41 15.49 11.90
N VAL A 42 12.55 14.18 12.17
CA VAL A 42 13.88 13.54 12.26
C VAL A 42 14.58 13.46 10.91
N VAL A 43 13.83 13.30 9.82
CA VAL A 43 14.38 13.35 8.46
C VAL A 43 14.82 14.77 8.11
N ALA A 44 14.02 15.79 8.46
CA ALA A 44 14.36 17.18 8.21
C ALA A 44 15.56 17.66 9.03
N THR A 45 15.69 17.21 10.29
CA THR A 45 16.79 17.61 11.16
C THR A 45 18.10 16.89 10.83
N GLY A 46 18.04 15.69 10.23
CA GLY A 46 19.22 14.91 9.85
C GLY A 46 20.06 14.42 11.04
N ASP A 47 19.52 14.48 12.26
CA ASP A 47 20.21 14.03 13.47
C ASP A 47 20.05 12.52 13.62
N THR A 48 21.11 11.78 13.29
CA THR A 48 21.14 10.31 13.34
C THR A 48 20.70 9.76 14.69
N SER A 49 21.05 10.42 15.80
CA SER A 49 20.68 9.96 17.14
C SER A 49 19.16 9.97 17.34
N LYS A 50 18.50 11.06 16.92
CA LYS A 50 17.04 11.21 16.97
C LYS A 50 16.34 10.34 15.95
N MET A 51 16.91 10.14 14.77
CA MET A 51 16.39 9.20 13.76
C MET A 51 16.37 7.76 14.30
N LEU A 52 17.48 7.31 14.90
CA LEU A 52 17.55 5.97 15.49
C LEU A 52 16.60 5.82 16.68
N CYS A 53 16.51 6.85 17.54
CA CYS A 53 15.58 6.86 18.67
C CYS A 53 14.12 6.79 18.19
N ALA A 54 13.74 7.60 17.21
CA ALA A 54 12.42 7.58 16.58
C ALA A 54 12.10 6.23 15.95
N ALA A 55 13.05 5.67 15.18
CA ALA A 55 12.88 4.36 14.55
C ALA A 55 12.74 3.24 15.60
N ALA A 56 13.56 3.26 16.65
CA ALA A 56 13.46 2.31 17.75
C ALA A 56 12.12 2.41 18.46
N ALA A 57 11.65 3.62 18.78
CA ALA A 57 10.37 3.84 19.42
C ALA A 57 9.20 3.32 18.56
N LEU A 58 9.22 3.56 17.24
CA LEU A 58 8.21 3.03 16.33
C LEU A 58 8.24 1.50 16.22
N LEU A 59 9.44 0.89 16.17
CA LEU A 59 9.58 -0.58 16.10
C LEU A 59 9.27 -1.29 17.42
N MET A 60 9.56 -0.65 18.55
CA MET A 60 9.29 -1.16 19.91
C MET A 60 7.88 -0.83 20.39
N SER A 61 7.13 0.00 19.65
CA SER A 61 5.77 0.39 20.01
C SER A 61 4.80 -0.80 20.00
N PRO A 62 3.74 -0.76 20.82
CA PRO A 62 2.80 -1.87 20.95
C PRO A 62 2.00 -2.12 19.66
N ARG A 63 1.46 -3.34 19.53
CA ARG A 63 0.69 -3.83 18.36
C ARG A 63 -0.48 -2.93 17.94
N SER A 64 -0.93 -2.02 18.81
CA SER A 64 -1.94 -0.99 18.51
C SER A 64 -1.47 0.02 17.46
N LEU A 65 -0.17 0.29 17.32
CA LEU A 65 0.39 1.04 16.19
C LEU A 65 0.47 0.17 14.92
N THR A 66 0.76 -1.13 15.05
CA THR A 66 0.84 -2.07 13.92
C THR A 66 -0.49 -2.24 13.18
N ALA A 67 -1.61 -2.03 13.87
CA ALA A 67 -2.94 -2.07 13.28
C ALA A 67 -3.33 -0.79 12.51
N LYS A 68 -2.51 0.28 12.58
CA LYS A 68 -2.84 1.60 12.05
C LYS A 68 -1.93 1.97 10.89
N GLU A 69 -2.52 2.53 9.85
CA GLU A 69 -1.77 3.04 8.70
C GLU A 69 -1.16 4.40 9.07
N ILE A 70 0.16 4.46 9.10
CA ILE A 70 0.92 5.70 9.29
C ILE A 70 1.12 6.34 7.92
N PRO A 71 0.63 7.57 7.69
CA PRO A 71 0.81 8.22 6.40
C PRO A 71 2.31 8.47 6.18
N MET A 72 2.79 8.06 5.00
CA MET A 72 4.21 8.18 4.66
C MET A 72 4.57 9.66 4.43
N PRO A 73 5.50 10.26 5.20
CA PRO A 73 5.90 11.64 4.99
C PRO A 73 6.55 11.88 3.63
N SER A 74 6.13 12.95 2.94
CA SER A 74 6.67 13.32 1.63
C SER A 74 8.18 13.59 1.65
N ILE A 75 8.71 14.16 2.73
CA ILE A 75 10.14 14.41 2.90
C ILE A 75 10.95 13.11 2.95
N LEU A 76 10.40 12.06 3.57
CA LEU A 76 11.04 10.75 3.63
C LEU A 76 11.05 10.09 2.25
N VAL A 77 9.95 10.19 1.50
CA VAL A 77 9.88 9.73 0.10
C VAL A 77 10.87 10.50 -0.79
N ALA A 78 10.99 11.81 -0.60
CA ALA A 78 11.96 12.62 -1.33
C ALA A 78 13.40 12.20 -1.01
N LEU A 79 13.73 12.01 0.27
CA LEU A 79 15.04 11.52 0.69
C LEU A 79 15.35 10.14 0.07
N GLN A 80 14.41 9.20 0.12
CA GLN A 80 14.59 7.86 -0.49
C GLN A 80 14.89 7.96 -1.99
N LYS A 81 14.14 8.81 -2.73
CA LYS A 81 14.37 9.03 -4.16
C LYS A 81 15.75 9.65 -4.42
N SER A 82 16.19 10.61 -3.59
CA SER A 82 17.50 11.26 -3.70
C SER A 82 18.64 10.29 -3.42
N VAL A 83 18.57 9.52 -2.34
CA VAL A 83 19.58 8.49 -2.01
C VAL A 83 19.71 7.50 -3.15
N GLN A 84 18.60 7.05 -3.72
CA GLN A 84 18.65 6.15 -4.86
C GLN A 84 19.22 6.79 -6.13
N ALA A 85 18.92 8.06 -6.40
CA ALA A 85 19.52 8.78 -7.53
C ALA A 85 21.05 8.80 -7.39
N VAL A 86 21.55 9.12 -6.19
CA VAL A 86 22.99 9.12 -5.86
C VAL A 86 23.61 7.73 -6.03
N LEU A 87 22.97 6.68 -5.50
CA LEU A 87 23.45 5.30 -5.66
C LEU A 87 23.53 4.84 -7.12
N LEU A 88 22.68 5.41 -8.00
CA LEU A 88 22.69 5.15 -9.43
C LEU A 88 23.64 6.07 -10.21
N GLY A 89 24.32 7.01 -9.55
CA GLY A 89 25.15 8.02 -10.21
C GLY A 89 24.36 9.01 -11.08
N LYS A 90 23.08 9.22 -10.77
CA LYS A 90 22.15 10.08 -11.54
C LYS A 90 21.67 11.27 -10.71
N VAL A 91 21.33 12.36 -11.37
CA VAL A 91 20.74 13.55 -10.73
C VAL A 91 19.32 13.28 -10.22
N GLN A 92 18.56 12.43 -10.93
CA GLN A 92 17.23 12.00 -10.54
C GLN A 92 17.06 10.50 -10.73
N ARG A 93 16.27 9.89 -9.84
CA ARG A 93 15.89 8.48 -9.99
C ARG A 93 15.05 8.32 -11.27
N PRO A 94 15.39 7.38 -12.18
CA PRO A 94 14.56 7.11 -13.35
C PRO A 94 13.17 6.65 -12.93
N SER A 95 12.14 7.26 -13.52
CA SER A 95 10.75 6.89 -13.29
C SER A 95 10.44 5.55 -13.93
N TRP A 96 9.63 4.75 -13.25
CA TRP A 96 9.11 3.49 -13.82
C TRP A 96 8.26 3.74 -15.07
N LEU A 97 7.63 4.91 -15.19
CA LEU A 97 6.85 5.28 -16.37
C LEU A 97 7.73 5.47 -17.61
N THR A 98 8.97 5.92 -17.44
CA THR A 98 9.88 6.21 -18.57
C THR A 98 10.83 5.06 -18.89
N HIS A 99 11.23 4.28 -17.88
CA HIS A 99 12.26 3.23 -18.04
C HIS A 99 11.76 1.83 -17.68
N GLY A 100 10.48 1.68 -17.30
CA GLY A 100 9.91 0.42 -16.85
C GLY A 100 10.40 -0.03 -15.47
N ILE A 101 10.01 -1.25 -15.10
CA ILE A 101 10.40 -1.89 -13.83
C ILE A 101 11.60 -2.82 -14.12
N PRO A 102 12.75 -2.66 -13.43
CA PRO A 102 13.90 -3.56 -13.60
C PRO A 102 13.55 -4.99 -13.20
N ARG A 103 14.09 -6.00 -13.90
CA ARG A 103 13.89 -7.41 -13.52
C ARG A 103 14.42 -7.74 -12.12
N ALA A 104 15.51 -7.09 -11.72
CA ALA A 104 16.08 -7.22 -10.38
C ALA A 104 15.23 -6.55 -9.27
N ALA A 105 14.19 -5.79 -9.62
CA ALA A 105 13.26 -5.22 -8.65
C ALA A 105 12.21 -6.23 -8.15
N HIS A 106 12.38 -7.52 -8.47
CA HIS A 106 11.55 -8.59 -7.96
C HIS A 106 11.80 -8.79 -6.45
N CYS A 107 10.87 -8.32 -5.62
CA CYS A 107 10.96 -8.45 -4.16
C CYS A 107 10.38 -9.78 -3.64
N GLY A 108 9.61 -10.51 -4.45
CA GLY A 108 9.03 -11.80 -4.06
C GLY A 108 7.90 -12.27 -4.95
N THR A 109 7.58 -13.56 -4.85
CA THR A 109 6.47 -14.21 -5.56
C THR A 109 5.55 -14.89 -4.54
N PHE A 110 4.29 -15.08 -4.91
CA PHE A 110 3.36 -15.94 -4.19
C PHE A 110 2.35 -16.52 -5.17
N SER A 111 1.86 -17.71 -4.86
CA SER A 111 0.87 -18.41 -5.67
C SER A 111 -0.54 -17.99 -5.25
N LEU A 112 -1.42 -17.80 -6.23
CA LEU A 112 -2.82 -17.48 -6.01
C LEU A 112 -3.68 -18.72 -6.28
N HIS A 113 -4.42 -19.17 -5.27
CA HIS A 113 -5.39 -20.25 -5.41
C HIS A 113 -6.74 -19.65 -5.84
N LEU A 114 -6.87 -19.37 -7.14
CA LEU A 114 -8.13 -18.88 -7.70
C LEU A 114 -9.03 -20.06 -8.09
N PRO A 115 -10.35 -19.99 -7.82
CA PRO A 115 -11.31 -20.95 -8.34
C PRO A 115 -11.20 -21.01 -9.86
N LYS A 116 -11.16 -22.22 -10.43
CA LYS A 116 -11.20 -22.39 -11.89
C LYS A 116 -12.57 -21.93 -12.36
N SER A 117 -12.62 -20.81 -13.10
CA SER A 117 -13.86 -20.37 -13.76
C SER A 117 -14.27 -21.43 -14.78
N SER A 118 -15.41 -22.08 -14.54
CA SER A 118 -15.89 -23.25 -15.29
C SER A 118 -16.75 -22.88 -16.50
N HIS A 119 -16.91 -21.61 -16.84
CA HIS A 119 -17.72 -21.19 -17.98
C HIS A 119 -17.01 -20.07 -18.74
N PHE A 120 -17.00 -20.16 -20.08
CA PHE A 120 -16.51 -19.18 -21.07
C PHE A 120 -15.07 -19.27 -21.63
N ALA A 121 -14.19 -20.15 -21.15
CA ALA A 121 -12.82 -20.23 -21.69
C ALA A 121 -12.68 -21.09 -22.97
N LYS A 122 -13.61 -21.01 -23.92
CA LYS A 122 -13.48 -21.73 -25.22
C LYS A 122 -12.93 -20.89 -26.37
N HIS A 123 -12.84 -19.56 -26.27
CA HIS A 123 -12.44 -18.77 -27.46
C HIS A 123 -11.59 -17.50 -27.27
N VAL A 124 -11.11 -17.15 -26.07
CA VAL A 124 -10.24 -15.97 -25.93
C VAL A 124 -8.78 -16.39 -25.86
N LEU A 125 -8.14 -16.37 -27.03
CA LEU A 125 -6.69 -16.29 -27.20
C LEU A 125 -6.18 -15.14 -26.32
N GLN A 126 -5.33 -15.46 -25.34
CA GLN A 126 -4.82 -14.55 -24.30
C GLN A 126 -5.92 -13.96 -23.39
N SER A 127 -6.24 -14.69 -22.31
CA SER A 127 -7.05 -14.19 -21.20
C SER A 127 -6.46 -12.87 -20.68
N GLN A 128 -7.03 -11.73 -21.09
CA GLN A 128 -6.68 -10.43 -20.53
C GLN A 128 -6.83 -10.50 -18.99
N CYS A 129 -5.76 -10.12 -18.30
CA CYS A 129 -5.67 -10.12 -16.85
C CYS A 129 -5.15 -8.73 -16.47
N THR A 130 -5.97 -7.97 -15.77
CA THR A 130 -5.59 -6.64 -15.30
C THR A 130 -5.48 -6.66 -13.79
N ILE A 131 -4.44 -6.00 -13.28
CA ILE A 131 -4.12 -5.96 -11.86
C ILE A 131 -4.08 -4.52 -11.37
N ALA A 132 -4.52 -4.32 -10.14
CA ALA A 132 -4.35 -3.06 -9.43
C ALA A 132 -4.14 -3.34 -7.94
N SER A 133 -3.52 -2.43 -7.21
CA SER A 133 -3.32 -2.58 -5.77
C SER A 133 -3.43 -1.24 -5.08
N ASP A 134 -4.04 -1.24 -3.90
CA ASP A 134 -4.07 -0.11 -2.96
C ASP A 134 -2.96 -0.24 -1.89
N GLY A 135 -2.05 -1.21 -2.03
CA GLY A 135 -0.99 -1.53 -1.08
C GLY A 135 -1.40 -2.59 -0.04
N LYS A 136 -2.66 -2.60 0.42
CA LYS A 136 -3.18 -3.58 1.38
C LYS A 136 -3.77 -4.81 0.68
N PHE A 137 -4.53 -4.57 -0.38
CA PHE A 137 -5.19 -5.55 -1.22
C PHE A 137 -4.63 -5.51 -2.64
N LEU A 138 -4.66 -6.67 -3.28
CA LEU A 138 -4.38 -6.87 -4.69
C LEU A 138 -5.70 -7.21 -5.38
N TYR A 139 -6.06 -6.42 -6.37
CA TYR A 139 -7.24 -6.61 -7.20
C TYR A 139 -6.80 -7.25 -8.50
N LEU A 140 -7.48 -8.32 -8.89
CA LEU A 140 -7.22 -9.05 -10.14
C LEU A 140 -8.52 -9.22 -10.88
N PHE A 141 -8.60 -8.70 -12.10
CA PHE A 141 -9.76 -8.87 -12.96
C PHE A 141 -9.40 -9.80 -14.12
N ARG A 142 -10.12 -10.93 -14.20
CA ARG A 142 -9.86 -11.98 -15.17
C ARG A 142 -11.15 -12.73 -15.50
N GLN A 143 -11.42 -12.96 -16.79
CA GLN A 143 -12.55 -13.77 -17.27
C GLN A 143 -13.92 -13.32 -16.71
N GLY A 144 -14.14 -12.01 -16.59
CA GLY A 144 -15.39 -11.49 -16.03
C GLY A 144 -15.55 -11.72 -14.53
N VAL A 145 -14.45 -11.94 -13.79
CA VAL A 145 -14.47 -12.03 -12.34
C VAL A 145 -13.39 -11.12 -11.76
N LEU A 146 -13.80 -10.27 -10.83
CA LEU A 146 -12.91 -9.45 -10.01
C LEU A 146 -12.63 -10.19 -8.71
N TYR A 147 -11.35 -10.40 -8.41
CA TYR A 147 -10.87 -10.99 -7.18
C TYR A 147 -10.19 -9.93 -6.33
N LYS A 148 -10.51 -9.91 -5.04
CA LYS A 148 -9.82 -9.14 -4.01
C LYS A 148 -8.98 -10.07 -3.16
N LEU A 149 -7.68 -9.85 -3.16
CA LEU A 149 -6.67 -10.71 -2.56
C LEU A 149 -5.87 -9.94 -1.50
N GLY A 150 -5.45 -10.62 -0.43
CA GLY A 150 -4.53 -10.05 0.55
C GLY A 150 -3.09 -9.97 0.02
N THR A 151 -2.38 -8.88 0.29
CA THR A 151 -0.99 -8.70 -0.14
C THR A 151 0.03 -9.22 0.87
N GLY A 152 -0.39 -9.45 2.12
CA GLY A 152 0.52 -9.64 3.25
C GLY A 152 0.82 -8.37 4.04
N PHE A 153 0.37 -7.21 3.56
CA PHE A 153 0.49 -5.92 4.24
C PHE A 153 -0.83 -5.48 4.87
N GLY A 154 -0.78 -4.51 5.79
CA GLY A 154 -1.97 -3.95 6.44
C GLY A 154 -2.81 -4.98 7.21
N GLY A 155 -2.18 -6.04 7.73
CA GLY A 155 -2.85 -7.13 8.46
C GLY A 155 -3.51 -8.18 7.58
N THR A 156 -3.31 -8.15 6.25
CA THR A 156 -3.83 -9.18 5.34
C THR A 156 -2.91 -10.38 5.26
N VAL A 157 -3.46 -11.56 4.92
CA VAL A 157 -2.65 -12.75 4.62
C VAL A 157 -2.31 -12.75 3.12
N LYS A 158 -1.03 -12.96 2.81
CA LYS A 158 -0.51 -12.92 1.44
C LYS A 158 -1.15 -14.03 0.58
N GLY A 159 -1.83 -13.63 -0.49
CA GLY A 159 -2.48 -14.54 -1.44
C GLY A 159 -3.84 -15.08 -1.02
N GLU A 160 -4.35 -14.68 0.14
CA GLU A 160 -5.68 -15.07 0.61
C GLU A 160 -6.77 -14.40 -0.23
N LEU A 161 -7.74 -15.19 -0.69
CA LEU A 161 -8.93 -14.69 -1.38
C LEU A 161 -9.94 -14.17 -0.35
N ILE A 162 -10.16 -12.87 -0.38
CA ILE A 162 -11.05 -12.18 0.56
C ILE A 162 -12.46 -12.09 -0.01
N ALA A 163 -12.56 -11.71 -1.29
CA ALA A 163 -13.83 -11.57 -1.97
C ALA A 163 -13.66 -11.80 -3.48
N SER A 164 -14.75 -12.23 -4.11
CA SER A 164 -14.84 -12.32 -5.57
C SER A 164 -16.20 -11.80 -6.02
N GLN A 165 -16.21 -11.05 -7.11
CA GLN A 165 -17.43 -10.51 -7.71
C GLN A 165 -17.43 -10.83 -9.20
N GLN A 166 -18.55 -11.36 -9.70
CA GLN A 166 -18.74 -11.58 -11.12
C GLN A 166 -19.14 -10.25 -11.78
N LEU A 167 -18.49 -9.94 -12.89
CA LEU A 167 -18.64 -8.71 -13.66
C LEU A 167 -18.64 -9.05 -15.15
N ASP A 168 -19.63 -8.58 -15.88
CA ASP A 168 -19.71 -8.90 -17.30
C ASP A 168 -18.63 -8.17 -18.12
N GLY A 169 -18.04 -8.89 -19.07
CA GLY A 169 -17.13 -8.36 -20.09
C GLY A 169 -15.63 -8.44 -19.76
N THR A 170 -14.85 -7.71 -20.57
CA THR A 170 -13.41 -7.53 -20.45
C THR A 170 -13.10 -6.06 -20.16
N GLY A 171 -11.93 -5.73 -19.63
CA GLY A 171 -11.71 -4.37 -19.15
C GLY A 171 -10.37 -4.15 -18.47
N TRP A 172 -10.20 -2.94 -17.94
CA TRP A 172 -9.08 -2.59 -17.06
C TRP A 172 -9.59 -2.15 -15.70
N ILE A 173 -8.73 -2.34 -14.70
CA ILE A 173 -8.97 -1.90 -13.32
C ILE A 173 -7.86 -0.96 -12.89
N GLY A 174 -8.20 0.01 -12.05
CA GLY A 174 -7.24 0.95 -11.49
C GLY A 174 -7.69 1.44 -10.12
N VAL A 175 -6.72 1.69 -9.24
CA VAL A 175 -6.99 2.24 -7.91
C VAL A 175 -6.53 3.68 -7.86
N VAL A 176 -7.40 4.58 -7.39
CA VAL A 176 -7.07 5.99 -7.13
C VAL A 176 -7.70 6.40 -5.82
N GLN A 177 -6.90 6.92 -4.88
CA GLN A 177 -7.36 7.45 -3.58
C GLN A 177 -8.36 6.50 -2.88
N ASP A 178 -7.99 5.23 -2.75
CA ASP A 178 -8.79 4.16 -2.11
C ASP A 178 -10.06 3.72 -2.85
N TYR A 179 -10.33 4.27 -4.04
CA TYR A 179 -11.39 3.83 -4.92
C TYR A 179 -10.86 2.89 -6.01
N LEU A 180 -11.53 1.75 -6.19
CA LEU A 180 -11.31 0.84 -7.31
C LEU A 180 -12.23 1.22 -8.47
N TYR A 181 -11.63 1.65 -9.57
CA TYR A 181 -12.30 1.93 -10.83
C TYR A 181 -12.21 0.71 -11.74
N ILE A 182 -13.30 0.45 -12.43
CA ILE A 182 -13.42 -0.66 -13.38
C ILE A 182 -13.96 -0.06 -14.66
N HIS A 183 -13.25 -0.29 -15.75
CA HIS A 183 -13.68 0.11 -17.07
C HIS A 183 -13.97 -1.13 -17.90
N HIS A 184 -15.21 -1.24 -18.37
CA HIS A 184 -15.64 -2.32 -19.26
C HIS A 184 -15.32 -1.93 -20.71
N SER A 185 -14.46 -2.70 -21.36
CA SER A 185 -14.34 -2.67 -22.82
C SER A 185 -15.31 -3.67 -23.43
N LEU A 186 -16.29 -3.17 -24.16
CA LEU A 186 -17.22 -3.92 -25.01
C LEU A 186 -16.55 -4.43 -26.32
N GLY A 187 -15.23 -4.64 -26.33
CA GLY A 187 -14.50 -5.19 -27.48
C GLY A 187 -13.77 -4.16 -28.36
N ARG A 188 -13.46 -2.96 -27.84
CA ARG A 188 -12.48 -2.06 -28.49
C ARG A 188 -11.21 -1.97 -27.65
N ILE A 189 -10.09 -2.26 -28.32
CA ILE A 189 -8.75 -2.14 -27.80
C ILE A 189 -8.52 -0.63 -27.61
N ASN A 190 -8.72 -0.14 -26.39
CA ASN A 190 -8.33 1.23 -26.07
C ASN A 190 -6.87 1.15 -25.64
N GLU A 191 -5.98 1.30 -26.62
CA GLU A 191 -4.58 1.63 -26.38
C GLU A 191 -4.56 2.99 -25.68
N PHE A 192 -4.13 3.01 -24.42
CA PHE A 192 -3.82 4.27 -23.74
C PHE A 192 -2.57 4.84 -24.40
N LEU A 193 -2.75 5.96 -25.11
CA LEU A 193 -1.69 6.81 -25.64
C LEU A 193 -1.38 7.93 -24.64
#